data_AF-A0A3D5ASG2-F1
#
_entry.id   AF-A0A3D5ASG2-F1
#
_cell.length_a   1.000
_cell.length_b   1.000
_cell.length_c   1.000
_cell.angle_alpha   90.00
_cell.angle_beta   90.00
_cell.angle_gamma   90.00
#
_symmetry.space_group_name_H-M   'P 1'
#
loop_
_entity.id
_entity.type
_entity.pdbx_description
1 polymer ?
#
loop_
_entity_poly.entity_id
_entity_poly.type
_entity_poly.pdbx_seq_one_letter_code
_entity_poly.pdbx_strand_id
1 'polypeptide(L)'
;MDRRNLLRAGVVGVGAAAFSGALWKEAFAAPAQPGPGPYGALQAANSHGIQLPSGFTSRIIARSTQTVSGTSYVWHRAPDGGACFADGTGWIYVSNAETSSSSGGGASAVKFNSSGTITGAYRILGSTNNNCAGGATPWNTWLSCEEVSLGRVYETDPWGVNAAVFRPAMGRFKHEAAACDPDRQVIYMTEDTSDGCFYRFIPNTWGNLSSGTLQVAKGGSGTSVPITWANVPDPDGSPTATRNQVSGVKRFNGGEGCWYQDGVCYFTTKGDNRVWARSEEDTS
;
A
#
# COMPACT_ATOMS: atom_id res chain seq x y z
N MET A 1 13.40 44.89 -35.50
CA MET A 1 14.75 44.67 -34.93
C MET A 1 14.76 43.33 -34.24
N ASP A 2 15.91 42.67 -34.29
CA ASP A 2 16.09 41.24 -34.44
C ASP A 2 15.93 40.37 -33.19
N ARG A 3 15.75 39.07 -33.46
CA ARG A 3 15.89 37.95 -32.52
C ARG A 3 17.37 37.80 -32.12
N ARG A 4 17.68 37.59 -30.83
CA ARG A 4 18.70 36.64 -30.30
C ARG A 4 18.99 36.86 -28.80
N ASN A 5 18.83 35.78 -28.03
CA ASN A 5 19.65 35.33 -26.89
C ASN A 5 20.14 36.37 -25.87
N LEU A 6 19.80 36.23 -24.59
CA LEU A 6 20.41 35.26 -23.66
C LEU A 6 20.10 35.66 -22.20
N LEU A 7 19.81 34.64 -21.40
CA LEU A 7 19.87 34.59 -19.94
C LEU A 7 21.01 35.41 -19.32
N ARG A 8 20.75 36.04 -18.17
CA ARG A 8 21.54 35.89 -16.93
C ARG A 8 20.89 36.59 -15.73
N ALA A 9 20.55 35.75 -14.75
CA ALA A 9 20.76 35.92 -13.30
C ALA A 9 20.25 37.19 -12.59
N GLY A 10 19.20 37.00 -11.78
CA GLY A 10 19.35 37.11 -10.32
C GLY A 10 18.77 38.33 -9.62
N VAL A 11 18.04 38.02 -8.54
CA VAL A 11 17.84 38.79 -7.29
C VAL A 11 16.49 39.51 -7.11
N VAL A 12 15.66 38.87 -6.29
CA VAL A 12 14.85 39.38 -5.15
C VAL A 12 13.88 40.54 -5.42
N GLY A 13 12.59 40.23 -5.35
CA GLY A 13 11.53 41.19 -5.11
C GLY A 13 10.37 40.52 -4.36
N VAL A 14 10.23 40.86 -3.07
CA VAL A 14 9.04 40.56 -2.27
C VAL A 14 7.86 41.29 -2.90
N GLY A 15 6.89 40.52 -3.41
CA GLY A 15 5.64 41.03 -3.94
C GLY A 15 4.54 40.03 -3.61
N ALA A 16 3.56 40.47 -2.83
CA ALA A 16 2.35 39.70 -2.55
C ALA A 16 1.66 39.37 -3.87
N ALA A 17 1.83 38.14 -4.33
CA ALA A 17 1.03 37.56 -5.41
C ALA A 17 0.16 36.48 -4.77
N ALA A 18 -1.15 36.75 -4.73
CA ALA A 18 -2.15 35.73 -4.55
C ALA A 18 -1.99 34.72 -5.70
N PHE A 19 -1.29 33.62 -5.44
CA PHE A 19 -1.21 32.52 -6.40
C PHE A 19 -2.49 31.69 -6.29
N SER A 20 -3.47 32.10 -7.08
CA SER A 20 -4.58 31.27 -7.52
C SER A 20 -4.04 29.95 -8.09
N GLY A 21 -4.27 28.84 -7.39
CA GLY A 21 -4.78 27.55 -7.88
C GLY A 21 -4.22 26.86 -9.12
N ALA A 22 -3.17 27.36 -9.78
CA ALA A 22 -2.71 26.84 -11.07
C ALA A 22 -1.18 26.73 -11.10
N LEU A 23 -0.64 25.82 -10.28
CA LEU A 23 0.72 25.31 -10.46
C LEU A 23 0.65 23.80 -10.70
N TRP A 24 0.42 23.46 -11.96
CA TRP A 24 0.94 22.29 -12.69
C TRP A 24 1.17 21.01 -11.86
N LYS A 25 0.15 20.14 -11.84
CA LYS A 25 0.33 18.71 -11.50
C LYS A 25 0.68 17.94 -12.77
N GLU A 26 1.94 18.00 -13.19
CA GLU A 26 2.49 16.95 -14.05
C GLU A 26 2.70 15.69 -13.20
N ALA A 27 2.24 14.54 -13.69
CA ALA A 27 2.60 13.25 -13.12
C ALA A 27 4.10 13.02 -13.38
N PHE A 28 4.95 13.52 -12.49
CA PHE A 28 6.39 13.27 -12.53
C PHE A 28 6.67 11.85 -12.04
N ALA A 29 6.96 10.95 -12.98
CA ALA A 29 7.73 9.75 -12.68
C ALA A 29 9.23 10.09 -12.58
N ALA A 30 9.56 11.06 -11.72
CA ALA A 30 10.92 11.39 -11.39
C ALA A 30 11.45 10.37 -10.35
N PRO A 31 12.73 9.98 -10.42
CA PRO A 31 13.33 9.20 -9.35
C PRO A 31 13.21 9.98 -8.03
N ALA A 32 12.56 9.38 -7.03
CA ALA A 32 12.40 10.01 -5.73
C ALA A 32 13.77 10.34 -5.15
N GLN A 33 13.98 11.61 -4.76
CA GLN A 33 15.17 12.05 -4.04
C GLN A 33 14.77 12.37 -2.60
N PRO A 34 15.58 12.00 -1.59
CA PRO A 34 15.34 12.43 -0.22
C PRO A 34 15.29 13.96 -0.14
N GLY A 35 14.13 14.51 0.23
CA GLY A 35 14.01 15.93 0.54
C GLY A 35 14.58 16.26 1.92
N PRO A 36 14.81 17.55 2.25
CA PRO A 36 15.11 17.96 3.61
C PRO A 36 13.93 17.62 4.53
N GLY A 37 14.07 16.54 5.30
CA GLY A 37 13.04 16.14 6.27
C GLY A 37 13.02 17.08 7.49
N PRO A 38 11.86 17.35 8.09
CA PRO A 38 11.76 18.22 9.27
C PRO A 38 12.40 17.62 10.52
N TYR A 39 12.80 16.35 10.47
CA TYR A 39 13.26 15.57 11.61
C TYR A 39 14.77 15.64 11.85
N GLY A 40 15.55 16.20 10.91
CA GLY A 40 17.01 16.25 10.98
C GLY A 40 17.69 14.96 10.52
N ALA A 41 19.01 14.90 10.64
CA ALA A 41 19.82 13.77 10.20
C ALA A 41 19.65 12.54 11.11
N LEU A 42 19.82 11.36 10.53
CA LEU A 42 19.89 10.10 11.27
C LEU A 42 21.12 10.07 12.17
N GLN A 43 20.95 9.61 13.41
CA GLN A 43 22.05 9.36 14.34
C GLN A 43 22.66 7.96 14.10
N ALA A 44 23.69 7.63 14.88
CA ALA A 44 24.19 6.26 14.97
C ALA A 44 23.06 5.30 15.42
N ALA A 45 23.19 4.03 15.06
CA ALA A 45 22.22 3.02 15.45
C ALA A 45 22.15 2.90 16.99
N ASN A 46 20.94 2.81 17.52
CA ASN A 46 20.70 2.56 18.94
C ASN A 46 20.97 1.09 19.32
N SER A 47 20.69 0.70 20.58
CA SER A 47 20.87 -0.68 21.06
C SER A 47 20.01 -1.73 20.35
N HIS A 48 19.03 -1.31 19.54
CA HIS A 48 18.21 -2.18 18.69
C HIS A 48 18.69 -2.22 17.24
N GLY A 49 19.78 -1.53 16.89
CA GLY A 49 20.29 -1.45 15.53
C GLY A 49 19.56 -0.44 14.63
N ILE A 50 18.70 0.42 15.19
CA ILE A 50 17.90 1.39 14.42
C ILE A 50 18.55 2.78 14.48
N GLN A 51 18.75 3.40 13.31
CA GLN A 51 19.17 4.80 13.20
C GLN A 51 17.94 5.69 13.22
N LEU A 52 17.89 6.64 14.16
CA LEU A 52 16.76 7.57 14.32
C LEU A 52 17.26 9.00 14.39
N PRO A 53 16.44 10.00 13.99
CA PRO A 53 16.75 11.40 14.24
C PRO A 53 16.72 11.73 15.74
N SER A 54 17.27 12.90 16.09
CA SER A 54 17.27 13.38 17.48
C SER A 54 15.84 13.50 18.04
N GLY A 55 15.65 13.07 19.29
CA GLY A 55 14.36 13.10 19.97
C GLY A 55 13.44 11.90 19.72
N PHE A 56 13.79 11.02 18.77
CA PHE A 56 13.06 9.79 18.51
C PHE A 56 13.63 8.62 19.33
N THR A 57 12.75 7.70 19.73
CA THR A 57 13.14 6.45 20.41
C THR A 57 12.44 5.26 19.75
N SER A 58 12.91 4.04 20.03
CA SER A 58 12.29 2.81 19.55
C SER A 58 12.06 1.84 20.70
N ARG A 59 11.03 1.01 20.55
CA ARG A 59 10.72 -0.08 21.46
C ARG A 59 10.36 -1.32 20.64
N ILE A 60 10.94 -2.46 21.01
CA ILE A 60 10.60 -3.73 20.39
C ILE A 60 9.29 -4.21 21.01
N ILE A 61 8.25 -4.35 20.18
CA ILE A 61 6.93 -4.82 20.62
C ILE A 61 6.76 -6.33 20.49
N ALA A 62 7.44 -6.95 19.52
CA ALA A 62 7.43 -8.39 19.26
C ALA A 62 8.70 -8.81 18.51
N ARG A 63 9.05 -10.09 18.57
CA ARG A 63 10.13 -10.70 17.78
C ARG A 63 9.66 -12.04 17.26
N SER A 64 9.94 -12.34 16.00
CA SER A 64 9.52 -13.61 15.38
C SER A 64 9.89 -14.81 16.22
N THR A 65 8.94 -15.73 16.36
CA THR A 65 9.07 -16.99 17.14
C THR A 65 9.30 -16.80 18.64
N GLN A 66 9.20 -15.57 19.15
CA GLN A 66 9.24 -15.29 20.59
C GLN A 66 7.84 -14.95 21.10
N THR A 67 7.59 -15.27 22.36
CA THR A 67 6.36 -14.85 23.04
C THR A 67 6.31 -13.33 23.15
N VAL A 68 5.19 -12.73 22.74
CA VAL A 68 4.93 -11.30 22.90
C VAL A 68 4.82 -10.99 24.40
N SER A 69 5.62 -10.03 24.85
CA SER A 69 5.72 -9.68 26.28
C SER A 69 4.35 -9.36 26.89
N GLY A 70 4.06 -9.93 28.06
CA GLY A 70 2.78 -9.76 28.75
C GLY A 70 1.64 -10.64 28.22
N THR A 71 1.90 -11.56 27.30
CA THR A 71 0.90 -12.47 26.71
C THR A 71 1.41 -13.91 26.65
N SER A 72 0.57 -14.85 26.23
CA SER A 72 0.96 -16.24 25.90
C SER A 72 1.21 -16.46 24.40
N TYR A 73 1.05 -15.42 23.57
CA TYR A 73 1.07 -15.55 22.12
C TYR A 73 2.48 -15.49 21.56
N VAL A 74 2.85 -16.47 20.73
CA VAL A 74 4.13 -16.49 20.01
C VAL A 74 4.00 -15.72 18.70
N TRP A 75 4.85 -14.71 18.50
CA TRP A 75 4.81 -13.89 17.29
C TRP A 75 5.21 -14.67 16.04
N HIS A 76 4.56 -14.37 14.92
CA HIS A 76 4.78 -15.07 13.65
C HIS A 76 6.17 -14.81 13.07
N ARG A 77 6.56 -15.68 12.14
CA ARG A 77 7.75 -15.52 11.30
C ARG A 77 7.53 -14.43 10.26
N ALA A 78 8.63 -13.86 9.77
CA ALA A 78 8.65 -12.92 8.64
C ALA A 78 7.56 -11.83 8.71
N PRO A 79 7.57 -10.98 9.74
CA PRO A 79 6.61 -9.90 9.84
C PRO A 79 6.79 -8.93 8.67
N ASP A 80 5.69 -8.67 7.98
CA ASP A 80 5.63 -7.76 6.84
C ASP A 80 4.50 -6.74 7.06
N GLY A 81 3.86 -6.29 5.98
CA GLY A 81 2.90 -5.20 5.97
C GLY A 81 1.83 -5.30 7.05
N GLY A 82 1.45 -4.11 7.51
CA GLY A 82 0.60 -3.98 8.68
C GLY A 82 0.00 -2.59 8.78
N ALA A 83 -0.94 -2.45 9.71
CA ALA A 83 -1.61 -1.19 9.98
C ALA A 83 -2.03 -1.10 11.45
N CYS A 84 -2.27 0.12 11.91
CA CYS A 84 -2.80 0.40 13.24
C CYS A 84 -4.29 0.75 13.16
N PHE A 85 -5.08 0.24 14.12
CA PHE A 85 -6.51 0.48 14.25
C PHE A 85 -6.80 1.04 15.64
N ALA A 86 -7.70 2.02 15.74
CA ALA A 86 -8.11 2.58 17.03
C ALA A 86 -8.93 1.54 17.83
N ASP A 87 -8.69 1.44 19.15
CA ASP A 87 -9.41 0.53 20.05
C ASP A 87 -9.75 1.24 21.36
N GLY A 88 -10.84 2.02 21.34
CA GLY A 88 -11.19 2.93 22.42
C GLY A 88 -10.13 4.01 22.62
N THR A 89 -9.49 4.02 23.80
CA THR A 89 -8.34 4.91 24.07
C THR A 89 -7.00 4.28 23.70
N GLY A 90 -7.00 2.99 23.35
CA GLY A 90 -5.84 2.23 22.90
C GLY A 90 -5.84 2.02 21.39
N TRP A 91 -5.09 1.02 20.94
CA TRP A 91 -4.93 0.70 19.52
C TRP A 91 -4.47 -0.75 19.31
N ILE A 92 -4.67 -1.23 18.09
CA ILE A 92 -4.28 -2.58 17.64
C ILE A 92 -3.29 -2.41 16.49
N TYR A 93 -2.14 -3.08 16.57
CA TYR A 93 -1.27 -3.27 15.41
C TYR A 93 -1.54 -4.62 14.77
N VAL A 94 -1.83 -4.63 13.47
CA VAL A 94 -1.91 -5.85 12.65
C VAL A 94 -0.62 -5.99 11.85
N SER A 95 -0.13 -7.21 11.68
CA SER A 95 1.03 -7.53 10.83
C SER A 95 0.82 -8.85 10.11
N ASN A 96 1.17 -8.87 8.83
CA ASN A 96 1.19 -10.07 8.02
C ASN A 96 2.44 -10.93 8.31
N ALA A 97 2.32 -12.22 8.03
CA ALA A 97 3.40 -13.20 8.06
C ALA A 97 3.72 -13.64 6.63
N GLU A 98 4.82 -13.14 6.08
CA GLU A 98 5.27 -13.44 4.72
C GLU A 98 6.02 -14.77 4.68
N THR A 99 5.27 -15.85 4.91
CA THR A 99 5.80 -17.20 4.89
C THR A 99 4.74 -18.16 4.35
N SER A 100 5.13 -19.35 3.92
CA SER A 100 4.18 -20.35 3.45
C SER A 100 3.12 -20.69 4.52
N SER A 101 1.95 -21.15 4.06
CA SER A 101 0.87 -21.61 4.95
C SER A 101 1.35 -22.67 5.95
N SER A 102 2.18 -23.62 5.49
CA SER A 102 2.76 -24.68 6.34
C SER A 102 3.73 -24.16 7.40
N SER A 103 4.26 -22.95 7.21
CA SER A 103 5.19 -22.29 8.15
C SER A 103 4.50 -21.20 8.99
N GLY A 104 3.16 -21.09 8.90
CA GLY A 104 2.37 -20.15 9.69
C GLY A 104 1.97 -18.85 8.98
N GLY A 105 1.94 -18.82 7.64
CA GLY A 105 1.48 -17.66 6.87
C GLY A 105 0.06 -17.20 7.24
N GLY A 106 -0.19 -15.89 7.21
CA GLY A 106 -1.45 -15.23 7.59
C GLY A 106 -1.20 -13.86 8.20
N ALA A 107 -2.00 -13.47 9.20
CA ALA A 107 -1.83 -12.20 9.90
C ALA A 107 -2.14 -12.34 11.39
N SER A 108 -1.49 -11.51 12.21
CA SER A 108 -1.65 -11.46 13.66
C SER A 108 -1.76 -10.02 14.15
N ALA A 109 -2.22 -9.85 15.39
CA ALA A 109 -2.44 -8.55 15.99
C ALA A 109 -1.79 -8.45 17.39
N VAL A 110 -1.38 -7.24 17.76
CA VAL A 110 -0.99 -6.84 19.12
C VAL A 110 -1.90 -5.71 19.58
N LYS A 111 -2.53 -5.85 20.74
CA LYS A 111 -3.35 -4.82 21.38
C LYS A 111 -2.54 -4.01 22.37
N PHE A 112 -2.82 -2.71 22.39
CA PHE A 112 -2.22 -1.75 23.28
C PHE A 112 -3.29 -0.94 23.99
N ASN A 113 -3.05 -0.58 25.25
CA ASN A 113 -3.83 0.47 25.90
C ASN A 113 -3.33 1.88 25.49
N SER A 114 -3.94 2.93 26.05
CA SER A 114 -3.59 4.33 25.78
C SER A 114 -2.15 4.72 26.13
N SER A 115 -1.50 4.01 27.06
CA SER A 115 -0.09 4.23 27.41
C SER A 115 0.89 3.47 26.50
N GLY A 116 0.39 2.74 25.49
CA GLY A 116 1.22 1.89 24.63
C GLY A 116 1.68 0.59 25.31
N THR A 117 1.09 0.20 26.43
CA THR A 117 1.36 -1.08 27.09
C THR A 117 0.61 -2.19 26.35
N ILE A 118 1.30 -3.30 26.06
CA ILE A 118 0.69 -4.46 25.40
C ILE A 118 -0.32 -5.09 26.36
N THR A 119 -1.55 -5.27 25.90
CA THR A 119 -2.65 -5.88 26.66
C THR A 119 -3.13 -7.20 26.06
N GLY A 120 -2.69 -7.54 24.85
CA GLY A 120 -3.01 -8.81 24.20
C GLY A 120 -2.27 -8.98 22.89
N ALA A 121 -2.19 -10.22 22.42
CA ALA A 121 -1.74 -10.55 21.09
C ALA A 121 -2.40 -11.85 20.63
N TYR A 122 -2.75 -11.95 19.35
CA TYR A 122 -3.53 -13.06 18.80
C TYR A 122 -3.43 -13.15 17.28
N ARG A 123 -3.94 -14.24 16.73
CA ARG A 123 -4.04 -14.51 15.29
C ARG A 123 -5.35 -13.95 14.74
N ILE A 124 -5.34 -13.32 13.57
CA ILE A 124 -6.57 -12.85 12.88
C ILE A 124 -6.83 -13.52 11.52
N LEU A 125 -5.79 -14.11 10.93
CA LEU A 125 -5.88 -14.87 9.68
C LEU A 125 -4.84 -15.99 9.74
N GLY A 126 -5.15 -17.18 9.23
CA GLY A 126 -4.15 -18.21 9.04
C GLY A 126 -4.45 -19.17 7.90
N SER A 127 -3.52 -20.09 7.66
CA SER A 127 -3.57 -21.05 6.55
C SER A 127 -3.56 -20.38 5.17
N THR A 128 -2.79 -19.30 5.04
CA THR A 128 -2.57 -18.54 3.80
C THR A 128 -1.08 -18.46 3.51
N ASN A 129 -0.69 -18.11 2.29
CA ASN A 129 0.68 -18.18 1.81
C ASN A 129 1.25 -16.80 1.54
N ASN A 130 2.44 -16.54 2.07
CA ASN A 130 3.26 -15.37 1.72
C ASN A 130 2.43 -14.09 1.76
N ASN A 131 1.79 -13.86 2.91
CA ASN A 131 1.06 -12.63 3.13
C ASN A 131 2.09 -11.50 3.18
N CYS A 132 2.21 -10.73 2.10
CA CYS A 132 3.18 -9.66 1.97
C CYS A 132 2.61 -8.39 2.60
N ALA A 133 2.30 -7.38 1.80
CA ALA A 133 1.63 -6.17 2.25
C ALA A 133 0.09 -6.32 2.26
N GLY A 134 -0.61 -5.21 2.11
CA GLY A 134 -2.05 -5.15 2.29
C GLY A 134 -2.54 -3.72 2.34
N GLY A 135 -3.70 -3.54 2.97
CA GLY A 135 -4.32 -2.22 3.12
C GLY A 135 -5.32 -2.18 4.26
N ALA A 136 -5.28 -1.10 5.05
CA ALA A 136 -6.36 -0.80 5.98
C ALA A 136 -7.56 -0.24 5.21
N THR A 137 -8.76 -0.68 5.59
CA THR A 137 -10.00 -0.14 5.04
C THR A 137 -10.55 1.00 5.91
N PRO A 138 -11.32 1.95 5.33
CA PRO A 138 -11.99 2.99 6.11
C PRO A 138 -13.03 2.47 7.12
N TRP A 139 -13.46 1.21 6.98
CA TRP A 139 -14.41 0.55 7.90
C TRP A 139 -13.71 -0.38 8.90
N ASN A 140 -12.43 -0.12 9.18
CA ASN A 140 -11.64 -0.77 10.23
C ASN A 140 -11.41 -2.27 10.04
N THR A 141 -11.20 -2.71 8.80
CA THR A 141 -10.71 -4.05 8.48
C THR A 141 -9.32 -3.99 7.87
N TRP A 142 -8.58 -5.10 7.92
CA TRP A 142 -7.29 -5.24 7.25
C TRP A 142 -7.40 -6.19 6.07
N LEU A 143 -6.95 -5.76 4.89
CA LEU A 143 -6.81 -6.58 3.70
C LEU A 143 -5.41 -7.19 3.68
N SER A 144 -5.32 -8.50 3.89
CA SER A 144 -4.07 -9.25 3.78
C SER A 144 -3.95 -9.86 2.38
N CYS A 145 -2.81 -9.66 1.74
CA CYS A 145 -2.57 -10.03 0.34
C CYS A 145 -1.57 -11.19 0.23
N GLU A 146 -1.96 -12.30 -0.41
CA GLU A 146 -1.01 -13.37 -0.74
C GLU A 146 -0.20 -13.03 -2.00
N GLU A 147 1.13 -12.94 -1.86
CA GLU A 147 2.06 -12.62 -2.95
C GLU A 147 2.54 -13.90 -3.68
N VAL A 148 1.58 -14.73 -4.12
CA VAL A 148 1.86 -15.98 -4.86
C VAL A 148 1.07 -16.03 -6.16
N SER A 149 1.45 -16.92 -7.06
CA SER A 149 0.64 -17.16 -8.27
C SER A 149 -0.76 -17.60 -7.86
N LEU A 150 -1.78 -16.92 -8.43
CA LEU A 150 -3.19 -17.07 -8.04
C LEU A 150 -3.48 -16.79 -6.55
N GLY A 151 -2.67 -15.94 -5.94
CA GLY A 151 -2.83 -15.46 -4.57
C GLY A 151 -4.14 -14.70 -4.37
N ARG A 152 -4.60 -14.67 -3.12
CA ARG A 152 -5.91 -14.15 -2.74
C ARG A 152 -5.79 -12.94 -1.83
N VAL A 153 -6.85 -12.15 -1.78
CA VAL A 153 -7.05 -11.12 -0.76
C VAL A 153 -8.01 -11.62 0.30
N TYR A 154 -7.60 -11.50 1.56
CA TYR A 154 -8.42 -11.82 2.73
C TYR A 154 -8.73 -10.54 3.50
N GLU A 155 -10.01 -10.28 3.74
CA GLU A 155 -10.44 -9.23 4.66
C GLU A 155 -10.48 -9.80 6.07
N THR A 156 -9.81 -9.14 7.00
CA THR A 156 -9.59 -9.61 8.37
C THR A 156 -10.12 -8.58 9.37
N ASP A 157 -10.63 -9.08 10.50
CA ASP A 157 -11.07 -8.27 11.62
C ASP A 157 -9.90 -8.05 12.59
N PRO A 158 -9.40 -6.81 12.77
CA PRO A 158 -8.32 -6.49 13.70
C PRO A 158 -8.64 -6.87 15.15
N TRP A 159 -9.90 -6.95 15.57
CA TRP A 159 -10.30 -7.37 16.92
C TRP A 159 -10.26 -8.89 17.11
N GLY A 160 -10.11 -9.66 16.02
CA GLY A 160 -10.07 -11.13 16.06
C GLY A 160 -11.40 -11.76 16.47
N VAL A 161 -12.52 -11.03 16.35
CA VAL A 161 -13.86 -11.53 16.70
C VAL A 161 -14.45 -12.27 15.51
N ASN A 162 -14.38 -11.68 14.32
CA ASN A 162 -14.91 -12.26 13.10
C ASN A 162 -13.83 -13.04 12.34
N ALA A 163 -14.23 -14.14 11.72
CA ALA A 163 -13.34 -14.91 10.86
C ALA A 163 -12.95 -14.09 9.61
N ALA A 164 -11.71 -14.25 9.16
CA ALA A 164 -11.25 -13.65 7.91
C ALA A 164 -12.04 -14.20 6.72
N VAL A 165 -12.30 -13.34 5.73
CA VAL A 165 -13.13 -13.66 4.55
C VAL A 165 -12.33 -13.46 3.28
N PHE A 166 -12.25 -14.50 2.46
CA PHE A 166 -11.69 -14.40 1.10
C PHE A 166 -12.59 -13.52 0.21
N ARG A 167 -11.97 -12.60 -0.55
CA ARG A 167 -12.66 -11.66 -1.46
C ARG A 167 -12.37 -12.01 -2.93
N PRO A 168 -13.08 -13.00 -3.53
CA PRO A 168 -12.78 -13.49 -4.89
C PRO A 168 -12.90 -12.43 -5.98
N ALA A 169 -13.83 -11.49 -5.83
CA ALA A 169 -14.06 -10.43 -6.82
C ALA A 169 -12.87 -9.46 -6.97
N MET A 170 -11.93 -9.45 -6.01
CA MET A 170 -10.71 -8.64 -6.06
C MET A 170 -9.60 -9.26 -6.93
N GLY A 171 -9.82 -10.46 -7.48
CA GLY A 171 -8.89 -11.09 -8.40
C GLY A 171 -7.89 -12.02 -7.74
N ARG A 172 -7.26 -12.87 -8.56
CA ARG A 172 -6.18 -13.76 -8.15
C ARG A 172 -4.92 -13.51 -8.97
N PHE A 173 -3.86 -13.10 -8.27
CA PHE A 173 -2.54 -12.80 -8.82
C PHE A 173 -1.57 -12.65 -7.63
N LYS A 174 -0.31 -12.28 -7.91
CA LYS A 174 0.67 -11.99 -6.86
C LYS A 174 0.35 -10.63 -6.24
N HIS A 175 -0.58 -10.58 -5.30
CA HIS A 175 -1.00 -9.33 -4.67
C HIS A 175 0.10 -8.83 -3.75
N GLU A 176 0.51 -7.58 -3.92
CA GLU A 176 1.36 -6.92 -2.93
C GLU A 176 0.50 -6.09 -1.95
N ALA A 177 0.07 -4.91 -2.38
CA ALA A 177 -0.52 -3.90 -1.52
C ALA A 177 -1.90 -3.47 -2.01
N ALA A 178 -2.70 -2.97 -1.09
CA ALA A 178 -4.03 -2.44 -1.36
C ALA A 178 -4.18 -1.03 -0.76
N ALA A 179 -4.72 -0.09 -1.52
CA ALA A 179 -4.99 1.26 -1.04
C ALA A 179 -6.44 1.65 -1.32
N CYS A 180 -7.19 1.94 -0.26
CA CYS A 180 -8.56 2.41 -0.37
C CYS A 180 -8.60 3.90 -0.75
N ASP A 181 -9.33 4.20 -1.82
CA ASP A 181 -9.69 5.56 -2.23
C ASP A 181 -11.17 5.77 -1.87
N PRO A 182 -11.47 6.42 -0.73
CA PRO A 182 -12.85 6.65 -0.30
C PRO A 182 -13.57 7.69 -1.15
N ASP A 183 -12.85 8.56 -1.85
CA ASP A 183 -13.44 9.62 -2.68
C ASP A 183 -14.06 9.02 -3.94
N ARG A 184 -13.38 8.03 -4.53
CA ARG A 184 -13.85 7.30 -5.73
C ARG A 184 -14.49 5.96 -5.41
N GLN A 185 -14.46 5.55 -4.15
CA GLN A 185 -14.95 4.27 -3.67
C GLN A 185 -14.33 3.08 -4.43
N VAL A 186 -13.00 3.10 -4.55
CA VAL A 186 -12.23 2.02 -5.18
C VAL A 186 -11.07 1.56 -4.30
N ILE A 187 -10.55 0.37 -4.56
CA ILE A 187 -9.35 -0.17 -3.91
C ILE A 187 -8.30 -0.40 -4.99
N TYR A 188 -7.20 0.36 -4.94
CA TYR A 188 -6.06 0.15 -5.83
C TYR A 188 -5.24 -1.04 -5.38
N MET A 189 -4.74 -1.82 -6.32
CA MET A 189 -4.01 -3.05 -6.03
C MET A 189 -2.81 -3.21 -6.97
N THR A 190 -1.69 -3.62 -6.41
CA THR A 190 -0.43 -3.86 -7.12
C THR A 190 -0.16 -5.35 -7.29
N GLU A 191 0.50 -5.70 -8.40
CA GLU A 191 0.92 -7.07 -8.68
C GLU A 191 2.44 -7.15 -8.77
N ASP A 192 3.05 -7.96 -7.90
CA ASP A 192 4.49 -8.19 -7.94
C ASP A 192 4.88 -9.25 -8.98
N THR A 193 5.03 -8.79 -10.21
CA THR A 193 5.73 -9.52 -11.26
C THR A 193 6.39 -8.52 -12.20
N SER A 194 7.46 -8.92 -12.89
CA SER A 194 8.21 -8.03 -13.79
C SER A 194 7.36 -7.46 -14.94
N ASP A 195 6.25 -8.12 -15.26
CA ASP A 195 5.24 -7.73 -16.24
C ASP A 195 3.88 -7.43 -15.57
N GLY A 196 3.90 -6.99 -14.32
CA GLY A 196 2.72 -6.80 -13.48
C GLY A 196 1.81 -5.69 -13.98
N CYS A 197 0.57 -5.73 -13.52
CA CYS A 197 -0.42 -4.71 -13.81
C CYS A 197 -0.77 -3.92 -12.55
N PHE A 198 -1.37 -2.75 -12.77
CA PHE A 198 -1.99 -1.96 -11.72
C PHE A 198 -3.52 -2.09 -11.85
N TYR A 199 -4.19 -2.40 -10.76
CA TYR A 199 -5.61 -2.72 -10.74
C TYR A 199 -6.38 -1.74 -9.86
N ARG A 200 -7.70 -1.70 -10.07
CA ARG A 200 -8.63 -1.19 -9.09
C ARG A 200 -9.83 -2.13 -8.95
N PHE A 201 -10.26 -2.35 -7.72
CA PHE A 201 -11.51 -3.03 -7.42
C PHE A 201 -12.59 -2.00 -7.06
N ILE A 202 -13.76 -2.11 -7.68
CA ILE A 202 -14.92 -1.25 -7.44
C ILE A 202 -16.00 -2.10 -6.77
N PRO A 203 -16.19 -2.03 -5.45
CA PRO A 203 -17.27 -2.77 -4.79
C PRO A 203 -18.63 -2.23 -5.25
N ASN A 204 -19.64 -3.12 -5.32
CA ASN A 204 -21.01 -2.71 -5.62
C ASN A 204 -21.60 -1.81 -4.51
N THR A 205 -21.07 -1.93 -3.30
CA THR A 205 -21.43 -1.09 -2.16
C THR A 205 -20.15 -0.81 -1.37
N TRP A 206 -19.74 0.47 -1.27
CA TRP A 206 -18.58 0.86 -0.48
C TRP A 206 -18.71 0.37 0.96
N GLY A 207 -17.68 -0.30 1.48
CA GLY A 207 -17.75 -1.01 2.77
C GLY A 207 -18.15 -2.48 2.71
N ASN A 208 -18.55 -3.00 1.53
CA ASN A 208 -18.87 -4.40 1.35
C ASN A 208 -18.11 -4.99 0.17
N LEU A 209 -17.08 -5.79 0.47
CA LEU A 209 -16.19 -6.39 -0.54
C LEU A 209 -16.66 -7.74 -1.07
N SER A 210 -17.88 -8.18 -0.74
CA SER A 210 -18.41 -9.47 -1.20
C SER A 210 -18.66 -9.52 -2.71
N SER A 211 -18.87 -8.37 -3.36
CA SER A 211 -19.10 -8.27 -4.81
C SER A 211 -18.66 -6.92 -5.36
N GLY A 212 -18.29 -6.90 -6.63
CA GLY A 212 -17.80 -5.71 -7.33
C GLY A 212 -17.18 -6.04 -8.67
N THR A 213 -16.52 -5.06 -9.27
CA THR A 213 -15.82 -5.21 -10.55
C THR A 213 -14.34 -4.95 -10.38
N LEU A 214 -13.51 -5.92 -10.79
CA LEU A 214 -12.07 -5.72 -10.93
C LEU A 214 -11.78 -5.07 -12.28
N GLN A 215 -10.98 -4.02 -12.28
CA GLN A 215 -10.48 -3.35 -13.47
C GLN A 215 -8.96 -3.29 -13.48
N VAL A 216 -8.39 -3.29 -14.68
CA VAL A 216 -6.95 -3.18 -14.92
C VAL A 216 -6.63 -1.88 -15.67
N ALA A 217 -5.52 -1.24 -15.31
CA ALA A 217 -5.04 -0.04 -15.97
C ALA A 217 -4.55 -0.34 -17.38
N LYS A 218 -4.97 0.48 -18.34
CA LYS A 218 -4.55 0.50 -19.73
C LYS A 218 -3.83 1.80 -20.05
N GLY A 219 -2.81 1.74 -20.89
CA GLY A 219 -2.06 2.93 -21.28
C GLY A 219 -0.75 2.59 -21.99
N GLY A 220 -0.06 3.63 -22.47
CA GLY A 220 1.24 3.49 -23.11
C GLY A 220 2.36 3.07 -22.14
N SER A 221 3.52 2.72 -22.70
CA SER A 221 4.72 2.35 -21.95
C SER A 221 5.44 3.53 -21.28
N GLY A 222 5.09 4.77 -21.64
CA GLY A 222 5.70 5.97 -21.07
C GLY A 222 5.50 6.10 -19.56
N THR A 223 6.37 6.88 -18.92
CA THR A 223 6.38 7.08 -17.47
C THR A 223 5.43 8.18 -16.99
N SER A 224 4.96 9.04 -17.91
CA SER A 224 3.88 10.00 -17.68
C SER A 224 2.90 9.86 -18.84
N VAL A 225 1.88 9.03 -18.63
CA VAL A 225 0.86 8.72 -19.64
C VAL A 225 -0.50 8.68 -18.99
N PRO A 226 -1.56 9.12 -19.69
CA PRO A 226 -2.92 8.87 -19.22
C PRO A 226 -3.17 7.37 -19.14
N ILE A 227 -3.91 6.97 -18.12
CA ILE A 227 -4.42 5.60 -18.01
C ILE A 227 -5.94 5.59 -18.17
N THR A 228 -6.44 4.52 -18.78
CA THR A 228 -7.87 4.19 -18.78
C THR A 228 -8.06 2.87 -18.05
N TRP A 229 -9.31 2.52 -17.73
CA TRP A 229 -9.63 1.30 -17.01
C TRP A 229 -10.47 0.36 -17.88
N ALA A 230 -10.18 -0.93 -17.81
CA ALA A 230 -10.98 -1.96 -18.45
C ALA A 230 -11.33 -3.06 -17.45
N ASN A 231 -12.54 -3.59 -17.55
CA ASN A 231 -12.98 -4.71 -16.73
C ASN A 231 -12.11 -5.93 -17.01
N VAL A 232 -11.67 -6.59 -15.94
CA VAL A 232 -11.06 -7.91 -16.02
C VAL A 232 -12.19 -8.92 -16.24
N PRO A 233 -12.19 -9.70 -17.36
CA PRO A 233 -13.28 -10.63 -17.67
C PRO A 233 -13.46 -11.74 -16.63
N ASP A 234 -12.36 -12.29 -16.11
CA ASP A 234 -12.35 -13.39 -15.16
C ASP A 234 -11.37 -13.12 -14.00
N PRO A 235 -11.84 -12.69 -12.83
CA PRO A 235 -10.98 -12.44 -11.68
C PRO A 235 -10.35 -13.72 -11.09
N ASP A 236 -10.80 -14.93 -11.43
CA ASP A 236 -10.15 -16.15 -10.91
C ASP A 236 -8.74 -16.34 -11.50
N GLY A 237 -8.45 -15.74 -12.65
CA GLY A 237 -7.11 -15.69 -13.22
C GLY A 237 -6.59 -17.03 -13.77
N SER A 238 -7.47 -18.00 -13.99
CA SER A 238 -7.12 -19.33 -14.50
C SER A 238 -8.16 -19.82 -15.52
N PRO A 239 -7.76 -20.38 -16.67
CA PRO A 239 -6.39 -20.72 -17.06
C PRO A 239 -5.56 -19.53 -17.56
N THR A 240 -6.20 -18.39 -17.83
CA THR A 240 -5.52 -17.18 -18.30
C THR A 240 -5.28 -16.25 -17.12
N ALA A 241 -4.00 -16.01 -16.81
CA ALA A 241 -3.59 -15.07 -15.77
C ALA A 241 -4.32 -13.73 -15.90
N THR A 242 -4.81 -13.19 -14.79
CA THR A 242 -5.56 -11.92 -14.68
C THR A 242 -4.95 -10.81 -15.54
N ARG A 243 -3.62 -10.64 -15.47
CA ARG A 243 -2.85 -9.62 -16.20
C ARG A 243 -2.82 -9.78 -17.73
N ASN A 244 -3.27 -10.90 -18.27
CA ASN A 244 -3.18 -11.24 -19.69
C ASN A 244 -4.54 -11.32 -20.39
N GLN A 245 -5.63 -11.02 -19.70
CA GLN A 245 -6.99 -11.14 -20.25
C GLN A 245 -7.42 -9.90 -21.06
N VAL A 246 -6.77 -8.75 -20.85
CA VAL A 246 -7.12 -7.49 -21.48
C VAL A 246 -5.95 -7.01 -22.36
N SER A 247 -6.26 -6.59 -23.58
CA SER A 247 -5.26 -6.01 -24.49
C SER A 247 -4.97 -4.55 -24.15
N GLY A 248 -3.71 -4.13 -24.35
CA GLY A 248 -3.27 -2.75 -24.13
C GLY A 248 -3.17 -2.35 -22.66
N VAL A 249 -3.01 -3.31 -21.75
CA VAL A 249 -2.72 -3.04 -20.33
C VAL A 249 -1.38 -2.33 -20.18
N LYS A 250 -1.30 -1.42 -19.21
CA LYS A 250 -0.04 -0.78 -18.83
C LYS A 250 0.72 -1.73 -17.90
N ARG A 251 1.97 -2.03 -18.25
CA ARG A 251 2.85 -2.91 -17.49
C ARG A 251 3.70 -2.11 -16.50
N PHE A 252 3.91 -2.69 -15.33
CA PHE A 252 4.72 -2.18 -14.24
C PHE A 252 5.69 -3.28 -13.80
N ASN A 253 6.94 -2.90 -13.52
CA ASN A 253 8.01 -3.87 -13.26
C ASN A 253 8.13 -4.17 -11.75
N GLY A 254 7.35 -5.14 -11.28
CA GLY A 254 7.28 -5.57 -9.87
C GLY A 254 6.60 -4.52 -9.01
N GLY A 255 5.27 -4.44 -9.07
CA GLY A 255 4.50 -3.46 -8.31
C GLY A 255 4.42 -3.83 -6.83
N GLU A 256 4.88 -2.92 -5.96
CA GLU A 256 5.03 -3.12 -4.52
C GLU A 256 4.03 -2.25 -3.73
N GLY A 257 4.46 -1.68 -2.61
CA GLY A 257 3.66 -0.83 -1.70
C GLY A 257 2.79 0.20 -2.42
N CYS A 258 1.58 0.41 -1.88
CA CYS A 258 0.53 1.23 -2.45
C CYS A 258 -0.13 2.06 -1.33
N TRP A 259 -0.35 3.36 -1.56
CA TRP A 259 -0.91 4.28 -0.59
C TRP A 259 -1.80 5.33 -1.27
N TYR A 260 -2.92 5.69 -0.64
CA TYR A 260 -3.80 6.75 -1.12
C TYR A 260 -3.78 7.94 -0.17
N GLN A 261 -3.65 9.14 -0.71
CA GLN A 261 -3.74 10.40 0.03
C GLN A 261 -4.19 11.53 -0.90
N ASP A 262 -5.18 12.32 -0.48
CA ASP A 262 -5.59 13.59 -1.10
C ASP A 262 -5.73 13.55 -2.64
N GLY A 263 -6.50 12.59 -3.15
CA GLY A 263 -6.76 12.46 -4.58
C GLY A 263 -5.67 11.73 -5.37
N VAL A 264 -4.60 11.29 -4.71
CA VAL A 264 -3.46 10.64 -5.37
C VAL A 264 -3.22 9.25 -4.78
N CYS A 265 -3.16 8.25 -5.65
CA CYS A 265 -2.62 6.94 -5.30
C CYS A 265 -1.14 6.88 -5.69
N TYR A 266 -0.29 6.65 -4.71
CA TYR A 266 1.13 6.39 -4.88
C TYR A 266 1.37 4.89 -4.82
N PHE A 267 2.26 4.38 -5.68
CA PHE A 267 2.77 3.03 -5.54
C PHE A 267 4.19 2.91 -6.07
N THR A 268 4.89 1.85 -5.68
CA THR A 268 6.29 1.65 -6.05
C THR A 268 6.47 0.50 -7.02
N THR A 269 7.55 0.53 -7.79
CA THR A 269 8.01 -0.60 -8.60
C THR A 269 9.46 -0.93 -8.29
N LYS A 270 9.72 -2.16 -7.84
CA LYS A 270 11.07 -2.59 -7.43
C LYS A 270 12.01 -2.81 -8.61
N GLY A 271 11.47 -3.27 -9.74
CA GLY A 271 12.29 -3.64 -10.90
C GLY A 271 12.89 -2.46 -11.66
N ASP A 272 12.43 -1.24 -11.41
CA ASP A 272 12.95 -0.01 -12.03
C ASP A 272 13.16 1.15 -11.04
N ASN A 273 12.99 0.88 -9.74
CA ASN A 273 13.21 1.82 -8.64
C ASN A 273 12.42 3.13 -8.79
N ARG A 274 11.11 3.03 -9.01
CA ARG A 274 10.22 4.18 -9.20
C ARG A 274 9.12 4.27 -8.15
N VAL A 275 8.72 5.52 -7.89
CA VAL A 275 7.44 5.85 -7.27
C VAL A 275 6.55 6.42 -8.36
N TRP A 276 5.37 5.84 -8.51
CA TRP A 276 4.33 6.29 -9.41
C TRP A 276 3.29 7.07 -8.63
N ALA A 277 2.74 8.11 -9.25
CA ALA A 277 1.62 8.87 -8.71
C ALA A 277 0.49 8.86 -9.73
N ARG A 278 -0.62 8.21 -9.37
CA ARG A 278 -1.86 8.22 -10.14
C ARG A 278 -2.80 9.24 -9.54
N SER A 279 -2.99 10.34 -10.25
CA SER A 279 -4.06 11.31 -10.04
C SER A 279 -5.07 11.19 -11.17
N GLU A 280 -6.25 11.78 -11.00
CA GLU A 280 -7.07 12.15 -12.14
C GLU A 280 -6.74 13.58 -12.55
N GLU A 281 -6.70 13.85 -13.85
CA GLU A 281 -6.81 15.22 -14.33
C GLU A 281 -8.22 15.71 -13.96
N ASP A 282 -8.30 16.82 -13.22
CA ASP A 282 -9.58 17.52 -13.04
C ASP A 282 -10.09 17.88 -14.44
N THR A 283 -11.08 17.16 -14.92
CA THR A 283 -11.87 17.57 -16.08
C THR A 283 -12.87 18.62 -15.61
N SER A 284 -12.38 19.78 -15.18
CA SER A 284 -13.19 20.96 -14.88
C SER A 284 -13.10 21.96 -16.03
#